data_AF-A0A091PU35-F1
#
_entry.id   AF-A0A091PU35-F1
#
_cell.length_a   1.000
_cell.length_b   1.000
_cell.length_c   1.000
_cell.angle_alpha   90.00
_cell.angle_beta   90.00
_cell.angle_gamma   90.00
#
_symmetry.space_group_name_H-M   'P 1'
#
loop_
_entity.id
_entity.type
_entity.pdbx_description
1 polymer ?
#
loop_
_entity_poly.entity_id
_entity_poly.type
_entity_poly.pdbx_seq_one_letter_code
_entity_poly.pdbx_strand_id
1 'polypeptide(L)' 'VITIEETERCSSGKPKKKRVTFGEVLSPEIFDEALPANTPVRKGAMP' A
#
# COMPACT_ATOMS: atom_id res chain seq x y z
N VAL A 1 16.04 -8.13 -6.62
CA VAL A 1 14.78 -7.67 -7.23
C VAL A 1 13.69 -8.53 -6.63
N ILE A 2 12.88 -8.00 -5.71
CA ILE A 2 11.83 -8.79 -5.04
C ILE A 2 10.60 -8.73 -5.94
N THR A 3 10.31 -9.81 -6.65
CA THR A 3 9.09 -10.01 -7.43
C THR A 3 7.99 -10.50 -6.51
N ILE A 4 6.92 -9.73 -6.36
CA ILE A 4 5.71 -10.18 -5.67
C ILE A 4 4.86 -10.98 -6.66
N GLU A 5 4.75 -12.28 -6.40
CA GLU A 5 4.02 -13.23 -7.25
C GLU A 5 2.52 -13.04 -7.04
N GLU A 6 1.80 -12.86 -8.14
CA GLU A 6 0.37 -12.63 -8.19
C GLU A 6 -0.39 -13.91 -7.82
N THR A 7 -0.75 -14.07 -6.54
CA THR A 7 -1.64 -15.15 -6.13
C THR A 7 -3.07 -14.88 -6.58
N GLU A 8 -3.44 -15.44 -7.73
CA GLU A 8 -4.83 -15.57 -8.16
C GLU A 8 -5.61 -16.40 -7.12
N ARG A 9 -6.65 -15.81 -6.50
CA ARG A 9 -7.54 -16.54 -5.59
C ARG A 9 -8.87 -16.86 -6.26
N CYS A 10 -9.03 -18.13 -6.61
CA CYS A 10 -10.30 -18.73 -7.02
C CYS A 10 -11.37 -18.51 -5.93
N SER A 11 -12.45 -17.78 -6.23
CA SER A 11 -13.55 -17.53 -5.29
C SER A 11 -14.78 -18.33 -5.69
N SER A 12 -14.99 -19.46 -5.01
CA SER A 12 -16.20 -20.30 -5.14
C SER A 12 -17.46 -19.51 -4.74
N GLY A 13 -18.57 -19.75 -5.46
CA GLY A 13 -19.80 -18.93 -5.55
C GLY A 13 -20.65 -18.76 -4.29
N LYS A 14 -20.05 -18.39 -3.15
CA LYS A 14 -20.74 -17.98 -1.93
C LYS A 14 -20.74 -16.45 -1.82
N PRO A 15 -21.77 -15.80 -1.24
CA PRO A 15 -21.77 -14.35 -1.04
C PRO A 15 -20.57 -13.95 -0.17
N LYS A 16 -19.71 -13.08 -0.72
CA LYS A 16 -18.48 -12.63 -0.07
C LYS A 16 -18.84 -11.79 1.15
N LYS A 17 -18.60 -12.34 2.35
CA LYS A 17 -18.68 -11.59 3.62
C LYS A 17 -17.52 -10.59 3.68
N LYS A 18 -17.72 -9.43 4.33
CA LYS A 18 -16.64 -8.50 4.62
C LYS A 18 -15.57 -9.21 5.47
N ARG A 19 -14.33 -9.12 5.04
CA ARG A 19 -13.16 -9.72 5.70
C ARG A 19 -12.00 -8.73 5.60
N VAL A 20 -11.14 -8.70 6.62
CA VAL A 20 -9.94 -7.88 6.60
C VAL A 20 -8.96 -8.43 5.56
N THR A 21 -8.41 -7.53 4.75
CA THR A 21 -7.33 -7.78 3.80
C THR A 21 -6.30 -6.68 3.93
N PHE A 22 -5.07 -6.98 3.55
CA PHE A 22 -4.01 -5.98 3.39
C PHE A 22 -4.00 -5.51 1.93
N GLY A 23 -3.82 -4.21 1.72
CA GLY A 23 -3.67 -3.62 0.40
C GLY A 23 -2.26 -3.82 -0.17
N GLU A 24 -1.98 -3.13 -1.26
CA GLU A 24 -0.66 -3.13 -1.88
C GLU A 24 0.37 -2.37 -1.04
N VAL A 25 1.65 -2.58 -1.34
CA VAL A 25 2.75 -1.83 -0.71
C VAL A 25 2.77 -0.42 -1.29
N LEU A 26 2.66 0.58 -0.42
CA LEU A 26 2.72 1.99 -0.79
C LEU A 26 4.14 2.53 -0.64
N SER A 27 4.50 3.48 -1.51
CA SER A 27 5.73 4.25 -1.33
C SER A 27 5.61 5.13 -0.07
N PRO A 28 6.62 5.16 0.79
CA PRO A 28 6.60 5.98 1.99
C PRO A 28 6.69 7.48 1.65
N GLU A 29 6.27 8.31 2.59
CA GLU A 29 6.55 9.74 2.58
C GLU A 29 7.91 10.01 3.25
N ILE A 30 8.77 10.80 2.59
CA ILE A 30 10.12 11.09 3.06
C ILE A 30 10.18 12.56 3.50
N PHE A 31 10.60 12.76 4.74
CA PHE A 31 10.84 14.06 5.35
C PHE A 31 12.33 14.27 5.59
N ASP A 32 12.76 15.51 5.48
CA ASP A 32 14.05 15.98 6.00
C ASP A 32 13.77 16.72 7.29
N GLU A 33 14.52 16.41 8.34
CA GLU A 33 14.36 17.00 9.68
C GLU A 33 14.68 18.50 9.68
N ALA A 34 15.53 18.97 8.76
CA ALA A 34 15.84 20.38 8.62
C ALA A 34 14.74 21.16 7.88
N LEU A 35 13.80 20.48 7.21
CA LEU A 35 12.72 21.12 6.46
C LEU A 35 11.45 21.23 7.31
N PRO A 36 10.65 22.29 7.10
CA PRO A 36 9.33 22.38 7.71
C PRO A 36 8.45 21.17 7.40
N ALA A 37 7.57 20.81 8.33
CA ALA A 37 6.69 19.64 8.22
C ALA A 37 5.76 19.67 6.99
N ASN A 38 5.49 20.83 6.41
CA ASN A 38 4.62 20.98 5.23
C ASN A 38 5.37 20.86 3.89
N THR A 39 6.68 20.66 3.90
CA THR A 39 7.51 20.52 2.69
C THR A 39 8.23 19.17 2.69
N PRO A 40 7.51 18.05 2.49
CA PRO A 40 8.13 16.75 2.38
C PRO A 40 9.06 16.69 1.16
N VAL A 41 10.19 15.97 1.29
CA VAL A 41 11.16 15.74 0.22
C VAL A 41 10.55 14.88 -0.88
N ARG A 42 9.76 13.88 -0.48
CA ARG A 42 9.02 13.00 -1.40
C ARG A 42 7.68 12.62 -0.80
N LYS A 43 6.61 12.86 -1.56
CA LYS A 43 5.25 12.47 -1.16
C LYS A 43 5.09 10.95 -1.20
N GLY A 44 4.43 10.41 -0.18
CA GLY A 44 4.01 9.01 -0.14
C GLY A 44 2.87 8.72 -1.11
N ALA A 45 2.66 7.44 -1.42
CA ALA A 45 1.50 7.01 -2.22
C ALA A 45 0.23 6.98 -1.35
N MET A 46 -0.91 7.26 -1.97
CA MET A 46 -2.22 7.20 -1.31
C MET A 46 -2.84 5.80 -1.53
N PRO A 47 -3.50 5.22 -0.51
CA PRO A 47 -4.19 3.93 -0.64
C PRO A 47 -5.43 4.00 -1.53
#